data_AF-A0A0C2WYY5-F1
#
_entry.id   AF-A0A0C2WYY5-F1
#
_cell.length_a   1.000
_cell.length_b   1.000
_cell.length_c   1.000
_cell.angle_alpha   90.00
_cell.angle_beta   90.00
_cell.angle_gamma   90.00
#
_symmetry.space_group_name_H-M   'P 1'
#
loop_
_entity.id
_entity.type
_entity.pdbx_description
1 polymer ?
#
loop_
_entity_poly.entity_id
_entity_poly.type
_entity_poly.pdbx_seq_one_letter_code
_entity_poly.pdbx_strand_id
1 'polypeptide(L)'
;MGVLFLPVILATSPCPDKSYTLIPPREHGARCDCYNPHPKEGHAHKVPGSKSCQYTISGRRCTATCPSGHSKRSRQAPQVLINPDRSIIDCPAGHVSCPITSLPDSHHECVDVNTDLENCGGCAALGLGKICGKHGNGVRSATCASGVCKTQSCKKGFHLDADTGKCIWRWTP
;
A
#
# COMPACT_ATOMS: atom_id res chain seq x y z
N MET A 1 -21.95 36.68 1.94
CA MET A 1 -21.68 35.24 2.18
C MET A 1 -22.35 34.45 1.05
N GLY A 2 -21.66 34.26 -0.08
CA GLY A 2 -22.21 33.54 -1.24
C GLY A 2 -21.53 32.18 -1.37
N VAL A 3 -22.27 31.10 -1.14
CA VAL A 3 -21.75 29.74 -1.29
C VAL A 3 -21.88 29.35 -2.76
N LEU A 4 -20.76 29.34 -3.48
CA LEU A 4 -20.65 28.77 -4.82
C LEU A 4 -20.79 27.24 -4.71
N PHE A 5 -21.98 26.72 -5.00
CA PHE A 5 -22.18 25.30 -5.23
C PHE A 5 -21.52 24.92 -6.56
N LEU A 6 -20.36 24.26 -6.51
CA LEU A 6 -19.85 23.54 -7.68
C LEU A 6 -20.72 22.30 -7.91
N PRO A 7 -21.18 22.03 -9.15
CA PRO A 7 -21.91 20.81 -9.45
C PRO A 7 -20.98 19.61 -9.30
N VAL A 8 -21.36 18.67 -8.45
CA VAL A 8 -20.76 17.33 -8.35
C VAL A 8 -20.91 16.68 -9.73
N ILE A 9 -19.80 16.42 -10.42
CA ILE A 9 -19.80 15.69 -11.69
C ILE A 9 -20.20 14.24 -11.39
N LEU A 10 -21.47 13.89 -11.62
CA LEU A 10 -21.95 12.52 -11.51
C LEU A 10 -21.14 11.62 -12.46
N ALA A 11 -20.81 10.42 -11.98
CA ALA A 11 -20.26 9.36 -12.81
C ALA A 11 -21.16 9.18 -14.04
N THR A 12 -20.58 9.26 -15.25
CA THR A 12 -21.37 9.12 -16.47
C THR A 12 -21.90 7.69 -16.56
N SER A 13 -23.22 7.51 -16.40
CA SER A 13 -23.88 6.23 -16.58
C SER A 13 -24.17 5.99 -18.06
N PRO A 14 -24.19 4.72 -18.52
CA PRO A 14 -24.52 4.42 -19.91
C PRO A 14 -25.97 4.74 -20.26
N CYS A 15 -26.87 4.70 -19.27
CA CYS A 15 -28.29 5.05 -19.39
C CYS A 15 -28.66 6.25 -18.50
N PRO A 16 -29.76 6.96 -18.79
CA PRO A 16 -30.14 8.19 -18.07
C PRO A 16 -30.31 7.99 -16.56
N ASP A 17 -30.91 6.88 -16.16
CA ASP A 17 -31.10 6.49 -14.77
C ASP A 17 -31.32 4.96 -14.67
N LYS A 18 -31.60 4.48 -13.45
CA LYS A 18 -31.76 3.05 -13.13
C LYS A 18 -33.04 2.40 -13.68
N SER A 19 -33.99 3.17 -14.18
CA SER A 19 -35.21 2.65 -14.82
C SER A 19 -34.97 2.12 -16.22
N TYR A 20 -33.80 2.38 -16.80
CA TYR A 20 -33.40 1.90 -18.12
C TYR A 20 -32.43 0.72 -18.01
N THR A 21 -32.63 -0.26 -18.89
CA THR A 21 -31.74 -1.39 -19.08
C THR A 21 -31.03 -1.28 -20.41
N LEU A 22 -29.72 -1.51 -20.43
CA LEU A 22 -28.92 -1.48 -21.66
C LEU A 22 -29.19 -2.75 -22.48
N ILE A 23 -29.63 -2.56 -23.73
CA ILE A 23 -29.97 -3.62 -24.68
C ILE A 23 -29.15 -3.47 -25.97
N PRO A 24 -28.85 -4.59 -26.66
CA PRO A 24 -28.25 -4.53 -27.99
C PRO A 24 -29.21 -3.91 -29.01
N PRO A 25 -28.67 -3.31 -30.08
CA PRO A 25 -29.49 -2.80 -31.17
C PRO A 25 -30.22 -3.96 -31.85
N ARG A 26 -31.48 -3.71 -32.27
CA ARG A 26 -32.31 -4.71 -32.96
C ARG A 26 -31.95 -4.89 -34.43
N GLU A 27 -31.29 -3.90 -35.02
CA GLU A 27 -30.74 -3.93 -36.38
C GLU A 27 -29.23 -3.70 -36.32
N HIS A 28 -28.53 -3.80 -37.45
CA HIS A 28 -27.06 -3.73 -37.61
C HIS A 28 -26.41 -2.39 -37.17
N GLY A 29 -26.79 -1.84 -36.02
CA GLY A 29 -26.19 -0.68 -35.37
C GLY A 29 -24.98 -1.09 -34.53
N ALA A 30 -23.98 -0.23 -34.51
CA ALA A 30 -22.76 -0.42 -33.70
C ALA A 30 -22.91 0.07 -32.24
N ARG A 31 -24.13 0.31 -31.76
CA ARG A 31 -24.37 1.05 -30.51
C ARG A 31 -25.52 0.46 -29.69
N CYS A 32 -25.29 0.34 -28.39
CA CYS A 32 -26.28 -0.13 -27.44
C CYS A 32 -27.31 0.96 -27.11
N ASP A 33 -28.55 0.52 -26.88
CA ASP A 33 -29.67 1.38 -26.53
C ASP A 33 -30.13 1.12 -25.10
N CYS A 34 -30.74 2.12 -24.48
CA CYS A 34 -31.33 2.02 -23.16
C CYS A 34 -32.85 1.88 -23.30
N TYR A 35 -33.41 0.83 -22.71
CA TYR A 35 -34.83 0.50 -22.76
C TYR A 35 -35.48 0.56 -21.40
N ASN A 36 -36.62 1.26 -21.30
CA ASN A 36 -37.45 1.31 -20.11
C ASN A 36 -38.81 0.63 -20.39
N PRO A 37 -39.15 -0.48 -19.70
CA PRO A 37 -40.43 -1.16 -19.87
C PRO A 37 -41.62 -0.36 -19.30
N HIS A 38 -41.37 0.58 -18.38
CA HIS A 38 -42.39 1.40 -17.72
C HIS A 38 -41.95 2.87 -17.71
N PRO A 39 -41.97 3.57 -18.86
CA PRO A 39 -41.65 4.98 -18.89
C PRO A 39 -42.69 5.75 -18.10
N LYS A 40 -42.22 6.69 -17.29
CA LYS A 40 -43.07 7.72 -16.73
C LYS A 40 -43.56 8.64 -17.84
N GLU A 41 -44.66 9.34 -17.61
CA GLU A 41 -45.20 10.32 -18.55
C GLU A 41 -44.11 11.33 -18.96
N GLY A 42 -43.93 11.51 -20.28
CA GLY A 42 -42.86 12.36 -20.84
C GLY A 42 -41.49 11.67 -21.03
N HIS A 43 -41.31 10.40 -20.68
CA HIS A 43 -40.09 9.64 -20.94
C HIS A 43 -40.24 8.67 -22.12
N ALA A 44 -39.19 8.51 -22.92
CA ALA A 44 -39.19 7.58 -24.04
C ALA A 44 -38.94 6.14 -23.57
N HIS A 45 -39.66 5.17 -24.15
CA HIS A 45 -39.41 3.74 -23.94
C HIS A 45 -37.99 3.31 -24.36
N LYS A 46 -37.39 4.01 -25.33
CA LYS A 46 -36.08 3.69 -25.90
C LYS A 46 -35.30 4.97 -26.15
N VAL A 47 -34.06 5.02 -25.66
CA VAL A 47 -33.12 6.13 -25.87
C VAL A 47 -31.72 5.60 -26.20
N PRO A 48 -30.92 6.32 -26.99
CA PRO A 48 -29.54 5.90 -27.25
C PRO A 48 -28.71 5.95 -25.96
N GLY A 49 -27.79 4.98 -25.79
CA GLY A 49 -26.83 5.04 -24.68
C GLY A 49 -25.94 6.28 -24.78
N SER A 50 -25.40 6.75 -23.65
CA SER A 50 -24.51 7.93 -23.57
C SER A 50 -23.37 7.90 -24.60
N LYS A 51 -23.06 9.05 -25.23
CA LYS A 51 -21.92 9.24 -26.14
C LYS A 51 -20.56 9.22 -25.42
N SER A 52 -20.55 9.41 -24.10
CA SER A 52 -19.32 9.38 -23.32
C SER A 52 -18.79 7.96 -23.12
N CYS A 53 -19.63 6.93 -23.27
CA CYS A 53 -19.26 5.56 -23.00
C CYS A 53 -18.84 4.82 -24.28
N GLN A 54 -17.90 3.90 -24.11
CA GLN A 54 -17.58 2.88 -25.12
C GLN A 54 -18.46 1.65 -24.89
N TYR A 55 -18.93 1.04 -25.97
CA TYR A 55 -19.83 -0.11 -25.92
C TYR A 55 -19.18 -1.31 -26.60
N THR A 56 -19.34 -2.48 -25.98
CA THR A 56 -18.94 -3.77 -26.55
C THR A 56 -20.17 -4.66 -26.67
N ILE A 57 -20.37 -5.21 -27.86
CA ILE A 57 -21.49 -6.10 -28.17
C ILE A 57 -20.95 -7.52 -28.29
N SER A 58 -21.46 -8.44 -27.47
CA SER A 58 -21.15 -9.87 -27.54
C SER A 58 -22.45 -10.66 -27.55
N GLY A 59 -22.86 -11.09 -28.75
CA GLY A 59 -24.16 -11.74 -28.97
C GLY A 59 -25.33 -10.83 -28.58
N ARG A 60 -26.18 -11.28 -27.63
CA ARG A 60 -27.31 -10.52 -27.09
C ARG A 60 -26.96 -9.62 -25.90
N ARG A 61 -25.67 -9.48 -25.56
CA ARG A 61 -25.21 -8.71 -24.40
C ARG A 61 -24.51 -7.43 -24.84
N CYS A 62 -24.88 -6.35 -24.20
CA CYS A 62 -24.23 -5.05 -24.32
C CYS A 62 -23.53 -4.72 -23.01
N THR A 63 -22.22 -4.47 -23.06
CA THR A 63 -21.45 -3.95 -21.93
C THR A 63 -20.98 -2.54 -22.26
N ALA A 64 -21.03 -1.65 -21.27
CA ALA A 64 -20.59 -0.27 -21.43
C ALA A 64 -19.45 0.05 -20.48
N THR A 65 -18.39 0.63 -21.02
CA THR A 65 -17.26 1.20 -20.27
C THR A 65 -17.39 2.71 -20.38
N CYS A 66 -17.88 3.33 -19.31
CA CYS A 66 -18.02 4.78 -19.24
C CYS A 66 -16.83 5.39 -18.52
N PRO A 67 -16.31 6.55 -18.96
CA PRO A 67 -15.37 7.31 -18.18
C PRO A 67 -16.04 7.71 -16.86
N SER A 68 -15.63 7.07 -15.78
CA SER A 68 -15.87 7.59 -14.45
C SER A 68 -15.17 8.94 -14.42
N GLY A 69 -15.96 10.04 -14.40
CA GLY A 69 -15.43 11.39 -14.24
C GLY A 69 -14.39 11.34 -13.13
N HIS A 70 -13.18 11.83 -13.42
CA HIS A 70 -11.97 11.60 -12.63
C HIS A 70 -12.33 11.47 -11.17
N SER A 71 -12.45 10.22 -10.68
CA SER A 71 -12.38 10.02 -9.26
C SER A 71 -10.96 10.48 -8.98
N LYS A 72 -10.84 11.69 -8.43
CA LYS A 72 -9.70 12.00 -7.60
C LYS A 72 -9.80 10.95 -6.50
N ARG A 73 -9.32 9.74 -6.78
CA ARG A 73 -8.74 8.90 -5.77
C ARG A 73 -7.68 9.84 -5.26
N SER A 74 -8.00 10.52 -4.17
CA SER A 74 -7.06 11.34 -3.47
C SER A 74 -5.90 10.38 -3.26
N ARG A 75 -4.85 10.53 -4.06
CA ARG A 75 -3.53 10.12 -3.63
C ARG A 75 -3.17 11.13 -2.56
N GLN A 76 -3.97 11.20 -1.49
CA GLN A 76 -3.42 11.54 -0.20
C GLN A 76 -2.32 10.49 -0.08
N ALA A 77 -1.09 10.97 -0.16
CA ALA A 77 0.05 10.18 0.28
C ALA A 77 -0.40 9.50 1.58
N PRO A 78 -0.21 8.18 1.73
CA PRO A 78 -0.61 7.47 2.94
C PRO A 78 -0.14 8.33 4.11
N GLN A 79 -1.10 8.91 4.82
CA GLN A 79 -0.80 9.75 5.97
C GLN A 79 -0.34 8.74 7.01
N VAL A 80 0.97 8.68 7.28
CA VAL A 80 1.51 7.86 8.35
C VAL A 80 0.79 8.28 9.62
N LEU A 81 0.03 7.38 10.21
CA LEU A 81 -0.78 7.69 11.38
C LEU A 81 0.14 7.62 12.60
N ILE A 82 0.29 8.73 13.31
CA ILE A 82 1.28 8.88 14.39
C ILE A 82 0.55 9.16 15.70
N ASN A 83 0.96 8.49 16.78
CA ASN A 83 0.48 8.72 18.14
C ASN A 83 1.09 10.02 18.74
N PRO A 84 0.55 10.56 19.84
CA PRO A 84 1.13 11.73 20.51
C PRO A 84 2.59 11.54 20.96
N ASP A 85 2.99 10.30 21.25
CA ASP A 85 4.36 9.89 21.59
C ASP A 85 5.27 9.71 20.37
N ARG A 86 4.81 10.10 19.16
CA ARG A 86 5.51 9.98 17.87
C ARG A 86 5.72 8.56 17.37
N SER A 87 5.12 7.55 18.02
CA SER A 87 5.09 6.19 17.50
C SER A 87 4.17 6.08 16.28
N ILE A 88 4.55 5.23 15.33
CA ILE A 88 3.80 4.99 14.09
C ILE A 88 2.78 3.89 14.36
N ILE A 89 1.51 4.20 14.13
CA ILE A 89 0.37 3.31 14.41
C ILE A 89 0.28 2.20 13.36
N ASP A 90 0.51 2.53 12.10
CA ASP A 90 0.24 1.67 10.94
C ASP A 90 1.51 1.31 10.16
N CYS A 91 2.46 0.66 10.84
CA CYS A 91 3.59 0.07 10.14
C CYS A 91 3.15 -1.03 9.16
N PRO A 92 3.81 -1.16 7.99
CA PRO A 92 3.57 -2.26 7.06
C PRO A 92 3.70 -3.63 7.75
N ALA A 93 3.08 -4.66 7.18
CA ALA A 93 3.16 -6.01 7.71
C ALA A 93 4.63 -6.43 7.92
N GLY A 94 4.92 -7.00 9.09
CA GLY A 94 6.27 -7.43 9.48
C GLY A 94 7.20 -6.33 10.00
N HIS A 95 6.76 -5.07 10.06
CA HIS A 95 7.54 -3.96 10.61
C HIS A 95 7.04 -3.56 12.00
N VAL A 96 7.94 -3.02 12.82
CA VAL A 96 7.68 -2.52 14.16
C VAL A 96 8.06 -1.04 14.22
N SER A 97 7.28 -0.24 14.94
CA SER A 97 7.61 1.16 15.18
C SER A 97 8.74 1.28 16.21
N CYS A 98 9.94 1.64 15.76
CA CYS A 98 11.11 1.80 16.62
C CYS A 98 11.53 3.27 16.72
N PRO A 99 11.85 3.78 17.92
CA PRO A 99 12.40 5.11 18.04
C PRO A 99 13.83 5.16 17.48
N ILE A 100 14.16 6.24 16.78
CA ILE A 100 15.49 6.45 16.17
C ILE A 100 16.58 6.60 17.25
N THR A 101 16.20 7.13 18.42
CA THR A 101 17.09 7.34 19.57
C THR A 101 16.40 6.92 20.86
N SER A 102 17.16 6.71 21.94
CA SER A 102 16.61 6.36 23.25
C SER A 102 15.97 7.54 24.00
N LEU A 103 15.76 8.68 23.33
CA LEU A 103 15.17 9.87 23.91
C LEU A 103 13.62 9.75 23.93
N PRO A 104 12.93 10.26 24.95
CA PRO A 104 11.47 10.17 25.06
C PRO A 104 10.69 10.76 23.88
N ASP A 105 11.20 11.83 23.25
CA ASP A 105 10.53 12.53 22.14
C ASP A 105 11.10 12.15 20.76
N SER A 106 11.78 11.01 20.68
CA SER A 106 12.38 10.54 19.43
C SER A 106 11.30 10.28 18.38
N HIS A 107 11.59 10.59 17.12
CA HIS A 107 10.73 10.11 16.04
C HIS A 107 10.89 8.60 15.91
N HIS A 108 9.80 7.94 15.55
CA HIS A 108 9.84 6.54 15.23
C HIS A 108 9.95 6.32 13.72
N GLU A 109 10.52 5.19 13.35
CA GLU A 109 10.52 4.64 12.02
C GLU A 109 9.98 3.20 12.04
N CYS A 110 9.42 2.76 10.92
CA CYS A 110 8.97 1.38 10.78
C CYS A 110 10.15 0.51 10.36
N VAL A 111 10.50 -0.47 11.18
CA VAL A 111 11.70 -1.30 11.01
C VAL A 111 11.32 -2.76 10.92
N ASP A 112 11.85 -3.48 9.93
CA ASP A 112 11.81 -4.95 9.92
C ASP A 112 12.92 -5.49 10.81
N VAL A 113 12.56 -5.75 12.08
CA VAL A 113 13.48 -6.27 13.10
C VAL A 113 14.07 -7.64 12.77
N ASN A 114 13.59 -8.33 11.74
CA ASN A 114 14.12 -9.62 11.33
C ASN A 114 15.35 -9.52 10.43
N THR A 115 15.54 -8.37 9.80
CA THR A 115 16.56 -8.15 8.76
C THR A 115 17.37 -6.87 8.96
N ASP A 116 16.89 -5.92 9.77
CA ASP A 116 17.59 -4.68 10.05
C ASP A 116 18.85 -4.89 10.91
N LEU A 117 19.98 -4.28 10.51
CA LEU A 117 21.26 -4.47 11.20
C LEU A 117 21.35 -3.70 12.52
N GLU A 118 20.64 -2.58 12.65
CA GLU A 118 20.74 -1.68 13.80
C GLU A 118 19.66 -1.99 14.85
N ASN A 119 18.59 -2.68 14.46
CA ASN A 119 17.44 -3.05 15.29
C ASN A 119 17.12 -4.56 15.20
N CYS A 120 18.16 -5.39 15.11
CA CYS A 120 17.98 -6.82 14.94
C CYS A 120 17.35 -7.45 16.19
N GLY A 121 16.25 -8.17 15.99
CA GLY A 121 15.47 -8.82 17.04
C GLY A 121 14.59 -7.87 17.87
N GLY A 122 14.62 -6.56 17.61
CA GLY A 122 13.83 -5.55 18.31
C GLY A 122 14.44 -4.16 18.23
N CYS A 123 13.71 -3.15 18.70
CA CYS A 123 14.19 -1.77 18.69
C CYS A 123 15.42 -1.61 19.61
N ALA A 124 16.59 -1.34 19.04
CA ALA A 124 17.83 -1.25 19.81
C ALA A 124 17.86 -0.03 20.75
N ALA A 125 17.23 1.07 20.34
CA ALA A 125 17.08 2.27 21.16
C ALA A 125 16.27 2.03 22.46
N LEU A 126 15.40 1.02 22.47
CA LEU A 126 14.65 0.57 23.65
C LEU A 126 15.34 -0.58 24.40
N GLY A 127 16.52 -1.03 23.94
CA GLY A 127 17.20 -2.21 24.47
C GLY A 127 16.50 -3.54 24.16
N LEU A 128 15.50 -3.55 23.27
CA LEU A 128 14.74 -4.74 22.89
C LEU A 128 15.41 -5.54 21.77
N GLY A 129 16.34 -4.93 21.04
CA GLY A 129 17.17 -5.60 20.05
C GLY A 129 18.61 -5.11 20.08
N LYS A 130 19.36 -5.42 19.02
CA LYS A 130 20.81 -5.22 19.01
C LYS A 130 21.32 -4.70 17.67
N ILE A 131 22.35 -3.87 17.75
CA ILE A 131 23.15 -3.46 16.60
C ILE A 131 24.15 -4.57 16.29
N CYS A 132 23.97 -5.29 15.18
CA CYS A 132 24.78 -6.46 14.87
C CYS A 132 26.28 -6.14 14.71
N GLY A 133 26.62 -4.96 14.20
CA GLY A 133 28.02 -4.50 14.11
C GLY A 133 28.70 -4.28 15.47
N LYS A 134 27.92 -4.21 16.57
CA LYS A 134 28.39 -3.95 17.93
C LYS A 134 28.01 -5.06 18.92
N HIS A 135 27.39 -6.15 18.47
CA HIS A 135 26.86 -7.19 19.35
C HIS A 135 27.93 -8.05 20.06
N GLY A 136 29.17 -8.09 19.55
CA GLY A 136 30.24 -8.89 20.14
C GLY A 136 31.63 -8.31 19.95
N ASN A 137 32.54 -8.67 20.86
CA ASN A 137 33.95 -8.31 20.75
C ASN A 137 34.56 -8.91 19.48
N GLY A 138 35.41 -8.14 18.81
CA GLY A 138 36.12 -8.60 17.62
C GLY A 138 35.25 -8.75 16.37
N VAL A 139 33.95 -8.43 16.38
CA VAL A 139 33.11 -8.46 15.18
C VAL A 139 33.55 -7.37 14.20
N ARG A 140 33.79 -7.74 12.94
CA ARG A 140 34.07 -6.80 11.84
C ARG A 140 32.83 -6.60 10.96
N SER A 141 32.11 -7.67 10.68
CA SER A 141 30.85 -7.63 9.92
C SER A 141 29.92 -8.70 10.44
N ALA A 142 28.63 -8.37 10.47
CA ALA A 142 27.54 -9.25 10.85
C ALA A 142 26.30 -8.91 10.02
N THR A 143 25.38 -9.86 9.94
CA THR A 143 24.07 -9.70 9.31
C THR A 143 22.97 -9.95 10.34
N CYS A 144 21.79 -9.38 10.13
CA CYS A 144 20.59 -9.79 10.86
C CYS A 144 19.84 -10.82 10.02
N ALA A 145 19.52 -11.97 10.60
CA ALA A 145 18.74 -13.01 9.94
C ALA A 145 17.73 -13.60 10.92
N SER A 146 16.45 -13.47 10.60
CA SER A 146 15.34 -13.94 11.45
C SER A 146 15.42 -13.38 12.89
N GLY A 147 15.79 -12.11 13.01
CA GLY A 147 15.92 -11.41 14.30
C GLY A 147 17.15 -11.80 15.11
N VAL A 148 18.11 -12.51 14.51
CA VAL A 148 19.34 -12.95 15.16
C VAL A 148 20.55 -12.41 14.40
N CYS A 149 21.46 -11.74 15.13
CA CYS A 149 22.73 -11.33 14.56
C CYS A 149 23.62 -12.55 14.27
N LYS A 150 24.11 -12.65 13.04
CA LYS A 150 25.05 -13.67 12.57
C LYS A 150 26.36 -12.99 12.20
N THR A 151 27.44 -13.31 12.90
CA THR A 151 28.76 -12.78 12.57
C THR A 151 29.28 -13.41 11.28
N GLN A 152 29.70 -12.55 10.34
CA GLN A 152 30.23 -12.97 9.04
C GLN A 152 31.76 -12.92 9.01
N SER A 153 32.36 -11.94 9.70
CA SER A 153 33.82 -11.84 9.79
C SER A 153 34.26 -11.15 11.07
N CYS A 154 35.49 -11.48 11.47
CA CYS A 154 36.14 -10.93 12.65
C CYS A 154 37.21 -9.90 12.28
N LYS A 155 37.51 -9.00 13.22
CA LYS A 155 38.61 -8.05 13.15
C LYS A 155 39.94 -8.81 13.13
N LYS A 156 41.00 -8.16 12.64
CA LYS A 156 42.35 -8.73 12.63
C LYS A 156 42.75 -9.22 14.03
N GLY A 157 43.31 -10.42 14.10
CA GLY A 157 43.68 -11.11 15.35
C GLY A 157 42.56 -11.94 15.98
N PHE A 158 41.33 -11.82 15.50
CA PHE A 158 40.21 -12.66 15.92
C PHE A 158 39.87 -13.68 14.83
N HIS A 159 39.42 -14.85 15.27
CA HIS A 159 38.92 -15.92 14.41
C HIS A 159 37.45 -16.17 14.71
N LEU A 160 36.68 -16.44 13.66
CA LEU A 160 35.28 -16.83 13.80
C LEU A 160 35.24 -18.29 14.27
N ASP A 161 34.70 -18.48 15.47
CA ASP A 161 34.45 -19.81 16.02
C ASP A 161 33.23 -20.43 15.32
N ALA A 162 33.41 -21.59 14.68
CA ALA A 162 32.38 -22.20 13.85
C ALA A 162 31.20 -22.73 14.67
N ASP A 163 31.45 -23.14 15.92
CA ASP A 163 30.44 -23.75 16.79
C ASP A 163 29.56 -22.69 17.44
N THR A 164 30.17 -21.61 17.94
CA THR A 164 29.46 -20.55 18.67
C THR A 164 29.08 -19.35 17.79
N GLY A 165 29.67 -19.21 16.61
CA GLY A 165 29.51 -18.05 15.73
C GLY A 165 30.09 -16.76 16.30
N LYS A 166 31.00 -16.85 17.28
CA LYS A 166 31.60 -15.69 17.96
C LYS A 166 33.03 -15.44 17.47
N CYS A 167 33.46 -14.19 17.55
CA CYS A 167 34.87 -13.84 17.32
C CYS A 167 35.67 -14.10 18.60
N ILE A 168 36.58 -15.07 18.53
CA ILE A 168 37.50 -15.39 19.61
C ILE A 168 38.91 -14.97 19.21
N TRP A 169 39.66 -14.42 20.16
CA TRP A 169 41.07 -14.17 19.93
C TRP A 169 41.81 -15.49 20.08
N ARG A 170 42.57 -15.89 19.06
CA ARG A 170 43.51 -17.01 19.18
C ARG A 170 44.91 -16.42 19.23
N TRP A 171 45.55 -16.53 20.39
CA TRP A 171 46.99 -16.33 20.46
C TRP A 171 47.65 -17.57 19.86
N THR A 172 48.28 -17.40 18.70
CA THR A 172 49.26 -18.37 18.20
C THR A 172 50.63 -17.90 18.72
N PRO A 173 51.28 -18.64 19.65
CA PRO A 173 52.65 -18.36 20.06
C PRO A 173 53.63 -18.41 18.88
#